data_AF-A0A3Q7JLH9-F1
#
_entry.id   AF-A0A3Q7JLH9-F1
#
_cell.length_a   1.000
_cell.length_b   1.000
_cell.length_c   1.000
_cell.angle_alpha   90.00
_cell.angle_beta   90.00
_cell.angle_gamma   90.00
#
_symmetry.space_group_name_H-M   'P 1'
#
loop_
_entity.id
_entity.type
_entity.pdbx_description
1 polymer ?
#
loop_
_entity_poly.entity_id
_entity_poly.type
_entity_poly.pdbx_seq_one_letter_code
_entity_poly.pdbx_strand_id
1 'polypeptide(L)'
;MKEKVNDRTDQHGGSLENRCRFALEIVEAIVNKIGADRVGTRLSPFADYMESGDSNPRALGLYMAESLNKYDIAYCHIVEPRMETIGVEVECPESLVPLRKAFKCTFLVAGGYDRGDGNNTLLEDRADLVVYGRLFLANLDLPNQFDLDAPLNKYKRETFYISNHLVGYTDYPFLETTKDH
;
A
#
# COMPACT_ATOMS: atom_id res chain seq x y z
N MET A 1 8.10 -0.25 14.74
CA MET A 1 7.41 -1.56 14.78
C MET A 1 8.37 -2.70 14.53
N LYS A 2 9.05 -2.77 13.39
CA LYS A 2 9.87 -3.93 13.03
C LYS A 2 11.11 -4.10 13.90
N GLU A 3 11.45 -5.35 14.20
CA GLU A 3 12.44 -5.67 15.24
C GLU A 3 13.88 -5.34 14.84
N LYS A 4 14.25 -5.42 13.54
CA LYS A 4 15.62 -5.08 13.10
C LYS A 4 16.03 -3.64 13.44
N VAL A 5 15.06 -2.75 13.58
CA VAL A 5 15.25 -1.31 13.83
C VAL A 5 14.66 -0.84 15.16
N ASN A 6 14.10 -1.75 15.97
CA ASN A 6 13.54 -1.43 17.28
C ASN A 6 14.14 -2.34 18.35
N ASP A 7 15.27 -1.90 18.89
CA ASP A 7 16.05 -2.55 19.94
C ASP A 7 15.67 -2.08 21.36
N ARG A 8 14.55 -1.36 21.49
CA ARG A 8 14.08 -0.82 22.78
C ARG A 8 13.71 -1.94 23.74
N THR A 9 13.97 -1.69 25.03
CA THR A 9 13.66 -2.60 26.14
C THR A 9 12.53 -2.09 27.04
N ASP A 10 11.93 -0.95 26.70
CA ASP A 10 10.80 -0.38 27.42
C ASP A 10 9.45 -0.84 26.85
N GLN A 11 8.36 -0.18 27.25
CA GLN A 11 7.00 -0.50 26.81
C GLN A 11 6.72 -0.32 25.30
N HIS A 12 7.68 0.22 24.53
CA HIS A 12 7.58 0.40 23.08
C HIS A 12 8.51 -0.55 22.29
N GLY A 13 9.14 -1.53 22.94
CA GLY A 13 10.00 -2.53 22.31
C GLY A 13 9.91 -3.93 22.92
N GLY A 14 10.70 -4.85 22.39
CA GLY A 14 10.68 -6.27 22.76
C GLY A 14 9.49 -7.03 22.17
N SER A 15 8.39 -7.12 22.92
CA SER A 15 7.22 -7.90 22.51
C SER A 15 6.52 -7.31 21.28
N LEU A 16 5.82 -8.15 20.51
CA LEU A 16 5.06 -7.71 19.34
C LEU A 16 4.05 -6.59 19.67
N GLU A 17 3.33 -6.73 20.79
CA GLU A 17 2.41 -5.71 21.30
C GLU A 17 3.14 -4.38 21.55
N ASN A 18 4.23 -4.40 22.32
CA ASN A 18 4.98 -3.19 22.65
C ASN A 18 5.53 -2.51 21.41
N ARG A 19 6.06 -3.29 20.46
CA ARG A 19 6.58 -2.78 19.19
C ARG A 19 5.51 -2.10 18.33
N CYS A 20 4.25 -2.51 18.45
CA CYS A 20 3.11 -1.92 17.74
C CYS A 20 2.45 -0.76 18.50
N ARG A 21 2.66 -0.67 19.82
CA ARG A 21 2.04 0.31 20.72
C ARG A 21 2.07 1.74 20.20
N PHE A 22 3.25 2.22 19.80
CA PHE A 22 3.42 3.60 19.31
C PHE A 22 2.56 3.90 18.06
N ALA A 23 2.48 2.96 17.12
CA ALA A 23 1.66 3.16 15.92
C ALA A 23 0.17 3.21 16.27
N LEU A 24 -0.29 2.37 17.19
CA LEU A 24 -1.68 2.33 17.64
C LEU A 24 -2.05 3.58 18.46
N GLU A 25 -1.15 4.10 19.28
CA GLU A 25 -1.33 5.37 20.01
C GLU A 25 -1.48 6.57 19.04
N ILE A 26 -0.71 6.59 17.95
CA ILE A 26 -0.86 7.61 16.90
C ILE A 26 -2.24 7.50 16.24
N VAL A 27 -2.66 6.29 15.87
CA VAL A 27 -3.98 6.07 15.26
C VAL A 27 -5.07 6.56 16.21
N GLU A 28 -5.03 6.16 17.48
CA GLU A 28 -5.99 6.60 18.50
C GLU A 28 -6.03 8.14 18.64
N ALA A 29 -4.87 8.78 18.73
CA ALA A 29 -4.78 10.23 18.85
C ALA A 29 -5.37 10.97 17.63
N ILE A 30 -5.11 10.48 16.41
CA ILE A 30 -5.65 11.08 15.19
C ILE A 30 -7.16 10.81 15.10
N VAL A 31 -7.61 9.59 15.36
CA VAL A 31 -9.04 9.23 15.40
C VAL A 31 -9.81 10.11 16.38
N ASN A 32 -9.27 10.33 17.58
CA ASN A 32 -9.87 11.22 18.58
C ASN A 32 -9.96 12.68 18.09
N LYS A 33 -9.05 13.10 17.21
CA LYS A 33 -9.00 14.49 16.71
C LYS A 33 -9.89 14.73 15.50
N ILE A 34 -9.93 13.79 14.55
CA ILE A 34 -10.59 13.98 13.25
C ILE A 34 -11.66 12.92 12.94
N GLY A 35 -11.97 11.99 13.84
CA GLY A 35 -12.94 10.92 13.57
C GLY A 35 -12.36 9.79 12.73
N ALA A 36 -12.82 8.57 13.01
CA ALA A 36 -12.27 7.34 12.42
C ALA A 36 -12.52 7.21 10.90
N ASP A 37 -13.64 7.73 10.42
CA ASP A 37 -14.08 7.75 9.03
C ASP A 37 -13.16 8.57 8.10
N ARG A 38 -12.23 9.35 8.67
CA ARG A 38 -11.23 10.15 7.94
C ARG A 38 -9.80 9.67 8.14
N VAL A 39 -9.61 8.52 8.81
CA VAL A 39 -8.29 7.97 9.10
C VAL A 39 -8.08 6.69 8.31
N GLY A 40 -6.91 6.57 7.69
CA GLY A 40 -6.42 5.33 7.12
C GLY A 40 -4.99 5.06 7.54
N THR A 41 -4.60 3.78 7.57
CA THR A 41 -3.23 3.37 7.89
C THR A 41 -2.59 2.70 6.68
N ARG A 42 -1.31 2.96 6.43
CA ARG A 42 -0.54 2.25 5.38
C ARG A 42 0.58 1.42 6.00
N LEU A 43 0.64 0.13 5.67
CA LEU A 43 1.63 -0.81 6.23
C LEU A 43 2.36 -1.55 5.11
N SER A 44 3.63 -1.89 5.37
CA SER A 44 4.45 -2.75 4.52
C SER A 44 5.16 -3.83 5.37
N PRO A 45 4.41 -4.80 5.93
CA PRO A 45 4.95 -5.74 6.91
C PRO A 45 6.16 -6.51 6.38
N PHE A 46 6.10 -6.93 5.11
CA PHE A 46 7.10 -7.77 4.45
C PHE A 46 8.28 -7.03 3.83
N ALA A 47 8.25 -5.69 3.76
CA ALA A 47 9.34 -4.94 3.15
C ALA A 47 10.61 -4.98 4.03
N ASP A 48 11.79 -5.16 3.44
CA ASP A 48 13.09 -4.95 4.10
C ASP A 48 13.81 -3.74 3.47
N TYR A 49 13.02 -2.72 3.12
CA TYR A 49 13.55 -1.48 2.58
C TYR A 49 14.26 -0.68 3.69
N MET A 50 15.44 -0.13 3.38
CA MET A 50 16.32 0.55 4.37
C MET A 50 16.64 -0.31 5.59
N GLU A 51 16.87 -1.61 5.38
CA GLU A 51 17.27 -2.58 6.43
C GLU A 51 16.24 -2.67 7.57
N SER A 52 14.98 -2.32 7.29
CA SER A 52 13.88 -2.30 8.23
C SER A 52 13.03 -3.58 8.14
N GLY A 53 13.65 -4.75 8.18
CA GLY A 53 12.96 -6.05 8.15
C GLY A 53 12.43 -6.50 9.51
N ASP A 54 11.63 -7.57 9.49
CA ASP A 54 11.10 -8.27 10.67
C ASP A 54 11.31 -9.78 10.49
N SER A 55 11.63 -10.55 11.55
CA SER A 55 11.74 -12.01 11.43
C SER A 55 10.38 -12.71 11.23
N ASN A 56 9.28 -12.06 11.62
CA ASN A 56 7.94 -12.61 11.44
C ASN A 56 6.97 -11.52 10.93
N PRO A 57 7.13 -11.06 9.68
CA PRO A 57 6.34 -9.99 9.10
C PRO A 57 4.85 -10.35 9.00
N ARG A 58 4.53 -11.65 8.87
CA ARG A 58 3.16 -12.15 8.87
C ARG A 58 2.48 -11.94 10.22
N ALA A 59 3.13 -12.35 11.32
CA ALA A 59 2.59 -12.13 12.66
C ALA A 59 2.44 -10.64 12.98
N LEU A 60 3.42 -9.83 12.57
CA LEU A 60 3.34 -8.37 12.70
C LEU A 60 2.15 -7.78 11.95
N GLY A 61 1.99 -8.15 10.68
CA GLY A 61 0.89 -7.68 9.84
C GLY A 61 -0.47 -8.10 10.38
N LEU A 62 -0.61 -9.35 10.81
CA LEU A 62 -1.84 -9.89 11.38
C LEU A 62 -2.22 -9.17 12.68
N TYR A 63 -1.27 -8.99 13.59
CA TYR A 63 -1.49 -8.29 14.85
C TYR A 63 -1.97 -6.85 14.62
N MET A 64 -1.34 -6.13 13.68
CA MET A 64 -1.76 -4.77 13.33
C MET A 64 -3.17 -4.76 12.70
N ALA A 65 -3.46 -5.66 11.76
CA ALA A 65 -4.78 -5.76 11.14
C ALA A 65 -5.89 -6.02 12.19
N GLU A 66 -5.65 -6.94 13.13
CA GLU A 66 -6.60 -7.23 14.21
C GLU A 66 -6.77 -6.04 15.16
N SER A 67 -5.65 -5.42 15.57
CA SER A 67 -5.64 -4.32 16.54
C SER A 67 -6.32 -3.06 15.99
N LEU A 68 -6.17 -2.79 14.70
CA LEU A 68 -6.75 -1.60 14.05
C LEU A 68 -8.29 -1.64 14.03
N ASN A 69 -8.91 -2.83 14.12
CA ASN A 69 -10.37 -2.96 14.20
C ASN A 69 -10.97 -2.28 15.44
N LYS A 70 -10.19 -2.05 16.51
CA LYS A 70 -10.68 -1.33 17.70
C LYS A 70 -11.09 0.12 17.39
N TYR A 71 -10.50 0.70 16.34
CA TYR A 71 -10.63 2.13 16.04
C TYR A 71 -11.60 2.44 14.91
N ASP A 72 -12.17 1.41 14.25
CA ASP A 72 -13.10 1.55 13.12
C ASP A 72 -12.64 2.55 12.04
N ILE A 73 -11.33 2.55 11.74
CA ILE A 73 -10.72 3.45 10.75
C ILE A 73 -11.26 3.16 9.34
N ALA A 74 -11.30 4.20 8.50
CA ALA A 74 -11.85 4.13 7.15
C ALA A 74 -11.21 3.02 6.31
N TYR A 75 -9.89 2.90 6.34
CA TYR A 75 -9.20 1.86 5.58
C TYR A 75 -7.83 1.45 6.12
N CYS A 76 -7.38 0.26 5.71
CA CYS A 76 -6.01 -0.18 5.84
C CYS A 76 -5.43 -0.46 4.45
N HIS A 77 -4.30 0.16 4.13
CA HIS A 77 -3.59 0.05 2.85
C HIS A 77 -2.31 -0.77 3.05
N ILE A 78 -2.28 -1.99 2.51
CA ILE A 78 -1.15 -2.90 2.67
C ILE A 78 -0.36 -3.02 1.37
N VAL A 79 0.96 -2.95 1.48
CA VAL A 79 1.88 -3.21 0.36
C VAL A 79 2.13 -4.72 0.24
N GLU A 80 2.04 -5.24 -0.98
CA GLU A 80 2.23 -6.66 -1.30
C GLU A 80 3.62 -7.18 -0.90
N PRO A 81 3.73 -8.46 -0.47
CA PRO A 81 5.00 -9.07 -0.10
C PRO A 81 6.05 -9.10 -1.22
N ARG A 82 5.60 -9.16 -2.49
CA ARG A 82 6.48 -9.07 -3.67
C ARG A 82 7.27 -7.76 -3.75
N MET A 83 6.91 -6.74 -2.97
CA MET A 83 7.60 -5.44 -2.91
C MET A 83 8.53 -5.38 -1.68
N GLU A 84 9.45 -6.33 -1.55
CA GLU A 84 10.43 -6.36 -0.46
C GLU A 84 11.34 -5.11 -0.47
N THR A 85 11.77 -4.71 -1.67
CA THR A 85 12.56 -3.50 -1.93
C THR A 85 11.85 -2.58 -2.93
N ILE A 86 12.22 -1.30 -2.97
CA ILE A 86 11.52 -0.33 -3.84
C ILE A 86 11.68 -0.69 -5.32
N GLY A 87 10.55 -0.91 -5.97
CA GLY A 87 10.46 -0.96 -7.42
C GLY A 87 10.96 -2.26 -8.06
N VAL A 88 11.30 -3.26 -7.24
CA VAL A 88 11.66 -4.62 -7.66
C VAL A 88 10.57 -5.56 -7.15
N GLU A 89 10.01 -6.34 -8.07
CA GLU A 89 9.11 -7.42 -7.73
C GLU A 89 9.92 -8.70 -7.56
N VAL A 90 9.73 -9.36 -6.43
CA VAL A 90 10.37 -10.64 -6.12
C VAL A 90 9.30 -11.72 -5.98
N GLU A 91 9.63 -12.93 -6.41
CA GLU A 91 8.77 -14.08 -6.16
C GLU A 91 8.68 -14.30 -4.64
N CYS A 92 7.45 -14.29 -4.12
CA CYS A 92 7.21 -14.38 -2.69
C CYS A 92 6.03 -15.33 -2.44
N PRO A 93 6.18 -16.37 -1.60
CA PRO A 93 5.08 -17.29 -1.28
C PRO A 93 4.08 -16.70 -0.27
N GLU A 94 4.37 -15.51 0.27
CA GLU A 94 3.52 -14.85 1.26
C GLU A 94 2.26 -14.26 0.61
N SER A 95 1.17 -14.24 1.37
CA SER A 95 -0.12 -13.72 0.92
C SER A 95 -0.70 -12.73 1.93
N LEU A 96 -1.37 -11.69 1.45
CA LEU A 96 -2.11 -10.75 2.29
C LEU A 96 -3.51 -11.24 2.69
N VAL A 97 -3.98 -12.37 2.15
CA VAL A 97 -5.33 -12.91 2.44
C VAL A 97 -5.61 -13.07 3.94
N PRO A 98 -4.66 -13.57 4.79
CA PRO A 98 -4.88 -13.62 6.23
C PRO A 98 -5.13 -12.24 6.85
N LEU A 99 -4.41 -11.20 6.40
CA LEU A 99 -4.58 -9.83 6.88
C LEU A 99 -5.93 -9.26 6.42
N ARG A 100 -6.32 -9.50 5.16
CA ARG A 100 -7.62 -9.13 4.62
C ARG A 100 -8.76 -9.73 5.45
N LYS A 101 -8.67 -11.01 5.81
CA LYS A 101 -9.67 -11.70 6.65
C LYS A 101 -9.73 -11.17 8.09
N ALA A 102 -8.61 -10.68 8.61
CA ALA A 102 -8.52 -10.17 9.97
C ALA A 102 -9.01 -8.72 10.12
N PHE A 103 -8.86 -7.89 9.08
CA PHE A 103 -9.31 -6.50 9.09
C PHE A 103 -10.75 -6.37 8.59
N LYS A 104 -11.60 -5.64 9.33
CA LYS A 104 -13.06 -5.61 9.11
C LYS A 104 -13.54 -4.44 8.26
N CYS A 105 -12.73 -3.40 8.08
CA CYS A 105 -13.06 -2.23 7.28
C CYS A 105 -12.45 -2.34 5.88
N THR A 106 -12.42 -1.24 5.12
CA THR A 106 -11.94 -1.25 3.73
C THR A 106 -10.45 -1.60 3.63
N PHE A 107 -10.12 -2.64 2.88
CA PHE A 107 -8.77 -3.16 2.71
C PHE A 107 -8.22 -2.83 1.31
N LEU A 108 -7.21 -1.98 1.27
CA LEU A 108 -6.52 -1.55 0.06
C LEU A 108 -5.23 -2.36 -0.11
N VAL A 109 -4.94 -2.79 -1.34
CA VAL A 109 -3.66 -3.41 -1.68
C VAL A 109 -2.90 -2.61 -2.72
N ALA A 110 -1.58 -2.64 -2.63
CA ALA A 110 -0.70 -1.97 -3.57
C ALA A 110 0.58 -2.77 -3.79
N GLY A 111 1.19 -2.60 -4.95
CA GLY A 111 2.50 -3.19 -5.23
C GLY A 111 2.48 -4.16 -6.39
N GLY A 112 3.08 -3.75 -7.50
CA GLY A 112 3.24 -4.58 -8.69
C GLY A 112 1.98 -4.93 -9.46
N TYR A 113 0.84 -4.30 -9.13
CA TYR A 113 -0.41 -4.54 -9.83
C TYR A 113 -0.41 -3.94 -11.25
N ASP A 114 -0.91 -4.74 -12.19
CA ASP A 114 -1.44 -4.35 -13.48
C ASP A 114 -2.99 -4.39 -13.46
N ARG A 115 -3.62 -4.25 -14.63
CA ARG A 115 -5.08 -4.29 -14.77
C ARG A 115 -5.65 -5.68 -14.47
N GLY A 116 -5.01 -6.73 -15.00
CA GLY A 116 -5.50 -8.10 -14.93
C GLY A 116 -5.39 -8.67 -13.53
N ASP A 117 -4.22 -8.57 -12.91
CA ASP A 117 -4.03 -9.08 -11.54
C ASP A 117 -4.82 -8.24 -10.51
N GLY A 118 -5.00 -6.94 -10.75
CA GLY A 118 -5.87 -6.07 -9.97
C GLY A 118 -7.33 -6.51 -10.01
N ASN A 119 -7.88 -6.76 -11.20
CA ASN A 119 -9.23 -7.27 -11.38
C ASN A 119 -9.42 -8.63 -10.69
N ASN A 120 -8.46 -9.55 -10.84
CA ASN A 120 -8.51 -10.86 -10.21
C ASN A 120 -8.50 -10.76 -8.68
N THR A 121 -7.68 -9.87 -8.11
CA THR A 121 -7.64 -9.61 -6.66
C THR A 121 -9.01 -9.18 -6.11
N LEU A 122 -9.75 -8.34 -6.84
CA LEU A 122 -11.09 -7.92 -6.43
C LEU A 122 -12.12 -9.05 -6.58
N LEU A 123 -12.08 -9.79 -7.70
CA LEU A 123 -12.99 -10.92 -7.95
C LEU A 123 -12.82 -12.04 -6.91
N GLU A 124 -11.63 -12.21 -6.36
CA GLU A 124 -11.28 -13.22 -5.36
C GLU A 124 -11.44 -12.72 -3.91
N ASP A 125 -12.02 -11.53 -3.69
CA ASP A 125 -12.20 -10.89 -2.38
C ASP A 125 -10.89 -10.78 -1.56
N ARG A 126 -9.76 -10.60 -2.28
CA ARG A 126 -8.45 -10.40 -1.65
C ARG A 126 -8.22 -8.96 -1.21
N ALA A 127 -8.99 -8.01 -1.75
CA ALA A 127 -9.00 -6.61 -1.37
C ALA A 127 -10.33 -5.95 -1.77
N ASP A 128 -10.65 -4.81 -1.16
CA ASP A 128 -11.77 -3.96 -1.59
C ASP A 128 -11.35 -2.98 -2.69
N LEU A 129 -10.08 -2.56 -2.70
CA LEU A 129 -9.53 -1.59 -3.65
C LEU A 129 -8.06 -1.90 -3.97
N VAL A 130 -7.67 -1.63 -5.22
CA VAL A 130 -6.27 -1.74 -5.70
C VAL A 130 -5.69 -0.36 -5.94
N VAL A 131 -4.49 -0.12 -5.44
CA VAL A 131 -3.80 1.18 -5.52
C VAL A 131 -2.63 1.11 -6.49
N TYR A 132 -2.63 2.01 -7.46
CA TYR A 132 -1.63 2.11 -8.51
C TYR A 132 -0.75 3.36 -8.33
N GLY A 133 0.56 3.17 -8.22
CA GLY A 133 1.53 4.27 -8.12
C GLY A 133 2.18 4.61 -9.46
N ARG A 134 3.13 3.77 -9.89
CA ARG A 134 3.92 3.96 -11.12
C ARG A 134 3.04 4.07 -12.38
N LEU A 135 1.98 3.25 -12.48
CA LEU A 135 1.06 3.32 -13.61
C LEU A 135 0.30 4.64 -13.61
N PHE A 136 -0.22 5.08 -12.46
CA PHE A 136 -0.98 6.32 -12.36
C PHE A 136 -0.11 7.56 -12.65
N LEU A 137 1.16 7.55 -12.24
CA LEU A 137 2.11 8.62 -12.56
C LEU A 137 2.24 8.84 -14.08
N ALA A 138 2.33 7.77 -14.85
CA ALA A 138 2.47 7.85 -16.31
C ALA A 138 1.14 7.96 -17.06
N ASN A 139 0.01 7.71 -16.40
CA ASN A 139 -1.31 7.58 -17.01
C ASN A 139 -2.33 8.34 -16.17
N LEU A 140 -2.49 9.63 -16.44
CA LEU A 140 -3.37 10.51 -15.66
C LEU A 140 -4.85 10.12 -15.75
N ASP A 141 -5.22 9.41 -16.81
CA ASP A 141 -6.53 8.83 -17.09
C ASP A 141 -6.53 7.29 -16.99
N LEU A 142 -5.67 6.72 -16.14
CA LEU A 142 -5.55 5.26 -15.93
C LEU A 142 -6.90 4.54 -15.77
N PRO A 143 -7.91 5.05 -15.03
CA PRO A 143 -9.21 4.38 -14.95
C PRO A 143 -9.91 4.24 -16.31
N ASN A 144 -9.88 5.28 -17.15
CA ASN A 144 -10.48 5.23 -18.48
C ASN A 144 -9.69 4.29 -19.41
N GLN A 145 -8.37 4.31 -19.31
CA GLN A 145 -7.53 3.39 -20.09
C GLN A 145 -7.78 1.92 -19.67
N PHE A 146 -8.00 1.65 -18.38
CA PHE A 146 -8.39 0.32 -17.92
C PHE A 146 -9.79 -0.09 -18.37
N ASP A 147 -10.75 0.83 -18.39
CA ASP A 147 -12.10 0.55 -18.88
C ASP A 147 -12.09 0.15 -20.37
N LEU A 148 -11.31 0.89 -21.17
CA LEU A 148 -11.19 0.68 -22.62
C LEU A 148 -10.17 -0.41 -23.03
N ASP A 149 -9.46 -1.01 -22.07
CA ASP A 149 -8.31 -1.88 -22.32
C ASP A 149 -7.27 -1.24 -23.28
N ALA A 150 -7.06 0.06 -23.10
CA ALA A 150 -6.19 0.88 -23.94
C ALA A 150 -4.70 0.71 -23.57
N PRO A 151 -3.77 0.96 -24.51
CA PRO A 151 -2.34 0.96 -24.22
C PRO A 151 -1.97 1.98 -23.13
N LEU A 152 -1.11 1.57 -22.19
CA LEU A 152 -0.60 2.42 -21.13
C LEU A 152 0.72 3.08 -21.54
N ASN A 153 0.89 4.34 -21.16
CA ASN A 153 2.17 5.02 -21.19
C ASN A 153 3.17 4.29 -20.28
N LYS A 154 4.42 4.20 -20.75
CA LYS A 154 5.53 3.69 -19.95
C LYS A 154 6.05 4.80 -19.03
N TYR A 155 6.11 4.49 -17.74
CA TYR A 155 6.77 5.37 -16.77
C TYR A 155 8.28 5.45 -17.02
N LYS A 156 8.88 6.60 -16.70
CA LYS A 156 10.32 6.86 -16.84
C LYS A 156 10.93 6.94 -15.44
N ARG A 157 11.70 5.93 -15.03
CA ARG A 157 12.21 5.87 -13.64
C ARG A 157 13.19 7.00 -13.35
N GLU A 158 13.97 7.40 -14.34
CA GLU A 158 14.96 8.46 -14.28
C GLU A 158 14.36 9.84 -13.98
N THR A 159 13.05 10.03 -14.17
CA THR A 159 12.36 11.30 -13.91
C THR A 159 11.59 11.33 -12.59
N PHE A 160 11.53 10.24 -11.81
CA PHE A 160 10.68 10.19 -10.60
C PHE A 160 11.06 11.22 -9.54
N TYR A 161 12.35 11.54 -9.44
CA TYR A 161 12.90 12.39 -8.37
C TYR A 161 13.83 13.46 -8.93
N ILE A 162 13.47 14.07 -10.06
CA ILE A 162 14.20 15.22 -10.60
C ILE A 162 13.60 16.53 -10.09
N SER A 163 14.40 17.60 -10.09
CA SER A 163 13.94 18.93 -9.67
C SER A 163 13.02 19.62 -10.69
N ASN A 164 13.02 19.15 -11.95
CA ASN A 164 12.15 19.67 -12.99
C ASN A 164 10.72 19.19 -12.78
N HIS A 165 9.77 20.12 -12.71
CA HIS A 165 8.36 19.86 -12.42
C HIS A 165 7.53 19.48 -13.66
N LEU A 166 8.09 19.56 -14.87
CA LEU A 166 7.36 19.24 -16.11
C LEU A 166 7.67 17.82 -16.58
N VAL A 167 8.97 17.52 -16.73
CA VAL A 167 9.45 16.32 -17.42
C VAL A 167 9.22 15.07 -16.57
N GLY A 168 8.37 14.16 -17.06
CA GLY A 168 7.96 12.94 -16.36
C GLY A 168 7.07 13.17 -15.15
N TYR A 169 6.36 14.30 -15.10
CA TYR A 169 5.39 14.62 -14.05
C TYR A 169 4.05 15.05 -14.64
N THR A 170 4.00 16.16 -15.38
CA THR A 170 2.76 16.67 -16.01
C THR A 170 2.72 16.49 -17.53
N ASP A 171 3.81 16.02 -18.14
CA ASP A 171 3.97 15.91 -19.60
C ASP A 171 3.59 14.53 -20.17
N TYR A 172 3.03 13.64 -19.36
CA TYR A 172 2.46 12.38 -19.84
C TYR A 172 1.18 12.64 -20.65
N PRO A 173 1.04 12.07 -21.86
CA PRO A 173 -0.13 12.30 -22.70
C PRO A 173 -1.36 11.56 -22.14
N PHE A 174 -2.53 12.17 -22.29
CA PHE A 174 -3.82 11.50 -22.13
C PHE A 174 -4.07 10.55 -23.30
N LEU A 175 -4.98 9.59 -23.13
CA LEU A 175 -5.49 8.80 -24.24
C LEU A 175 -6.12 9.73 -25.28
N GLU A 176 -5.64 9.67 -26.53
CA GLU A 176 -6.28 10.37 -27.64
C GLU A 176 -7.67 9.77 -27.87
N THR A 177 -8.69 10.42 -27.33
CA THR A 177 -10.07 10.18 -27.74
C THR A 177 -10.27 10.95 -29.03
N THR A 178 -10.48 10.24 -30.15
CA THR A 178 -10.93 10.87 -31.39
C THR A 178 -12.18 11.68 -31.09
N LYS A 179 -12.05 13.01 -30.99
CA LYS A 179 -13.20 13.90 -31.06
C LYS A 179 -13.67 13.84 -32.51
N ASP A 180 -14.79 13.18 -32.74
CA ASP A 180 -15.57 13.40 -33.96
C ASP A 180 -15.81 14.91 -34.10
N HIS A 181 -15.32 15.47 -35.20
CA HIS A 181 -15.60 16.82 -35.67
C HIS A 181 -16.91 16.83 -36.47
#